data_AF-A0A7C5Y957-F1
#
_entry.id   AF-A0A7C5Y957-F1
#
_cell.length_a   1.000
_cell.length_b   1.000
_cell.length_c   1.000
_cell.angle_alpha   90.00
_cell.angle_beta   90.00
_cell.angle_gamma   90.00
#
_symmetry.space_group_name_H-M   'P 1'
#
loop_
_entity.id
_entity.type
_entity.pdbx_description
1 polymer ?
#
loop_
_entity_poly.entity_id
_entity_poly.type
_entity_poly.pdbx_seq_one_letter_code
_entity_poly.pdbx_strand_id
1 'polypeptide(L)'
;MVNPKIGILLGAVGVLVVLLPIVALFLTGGYNSPIQQFYDRPLAPGLPAGLILTLAGAAITAVGLVLFVRGMRTLSPYSSPLGPPRISRRSEKSPEEQEEIEREISSFLDDNRPTMEIRTMSPRPRQQSVGQQAVVAKSKTTEPKLIVVTRGVDMVCKSCGAVNPIGSKICSACSAELFKPDPKATVCPVCGAPLDESYKIGENIVCRLCFSELKYVETG
;
A
#
# COMPACT_ATOMS: atom_id res chain seq x y z
N MET A 1 -20.67 -10.71 17.79
CA MET A 1 -19.92 -10.62 16.51
C MET A 1 -20.82 -9.95 15.49
N VAL A 2 -20.45 -8.79 14.95
CA VAL A 2 -21.29 -8.08 13.97
C VAL A 2 -20.84 -8.52 12.58
N ASN A 3 -21.74 -9.08 11.78
CA ASN A 3 -21.41 -9.53 10.43
C ASN A 3 -21.12 -8.29 9.54
N PRO A 4 -19.95 -8.18 8.91
CA PRO A 4 -19.60 -7.01 8.09
C PRO A 4 -20.58 -6.79 6.93
N LYS A 5 -21.23 -7.85 6.45
CA LYS A 5 -22.27 -7.77 5.41
C LYS A 5 -23.44 -6.87 5.83
N ILE A 6 -23.78 -6.86 7.12
CA ILE A 6 -24.84 -6.00 7.65
C ILE A 6 -24.44 -4.53 7.59
N GLY A 7 -23.17 -4.21 7.88
CA GLY A 7 -22.65 -2.84 7.77
C GLY A 7 -22.65 -2.33 6.32
N ILE A 8 -22.25 -3.17 5.36
CA ILE A 8 -22.31 -2.85 3.92
C ILE A 8 -23.76 -2.62 3.49
N LEU A 9 -24.68 -3.52 3.87
CA LEU A 9 -26.10 -3.42 3.51
C LEU A 9 -26.70 -2.13 4.08
N LEU A 10 -26.46 -1.83 5.35
CA LEU A 10 -26.96 -0.60 5.99
C LEU A 10 -26.39 0.66 5.33
N GLY A 11 -25.09 0.65 5.01
CA GLY A 11 -24.43 1.76 4.33
C GLY A 11 -25.01 1.99 2.92
N ALA A 12 -25.22 0.92 2.15
CA ALA A 12 -25.82 0.99 0.82
C ALA A 12 -27.26 1.52 0.87
N VAL A 13 -28.06 1.09 1.86
CA VAL A 13 -29.41 1.62 2.08
C VAL A 13 -29.38 3.11 2.42
N GLY A 14 -28.46 3.55 3.30
CA GLY A 14 -28.30 4.96 3.65
C GLY A 14 -27.96 5.83 2.44
N VAL A 15 -27.02 5.38 1.60
CA VAL A 15 -26.65 6.08 0.36
C VAL A 15 -27.81 6.12 -0.64
N LEU A 16 -28.55 5.01 -0.77
CA LEU A 16 -29.72 4.94 -1.65
C LEU A 16 -30.80 5.94 -1.23
N VAL A 17 -31.08 6.06 0.07
CA VAL A 17 -32.09 7.00 0.60
C VAL A 17 -31.73 8.46 0.28
N VAL A 18 -30.43 8.79 0.27
CA VAL A 18 -29.97 10.15 -0.07
C VAL A 18 -29.95 10.38 -1.59
N LEU A 19 -29.41 9.43 -2.36
CA LEU A 19 -29.20 9.61 -3.81
C LEU A 19 -30.45 9.40 -4.65
N LEU A 20 -31.33 8.46 -4.31
CA LEU A 20 -32.53 8.15 -5.07
C LEU A 20 -33.41 9.39 -5.34
N PRO A 21 -33.74 10.24 -4.35
CA PRO A 21 -34.53 11.44 -4.60
C PRO A 21 -33.78 12.51 -5.40
N ILE A 22 -32.46 12.65 -5.22
CA ILE A 22 -31.63 13.56 -6.04
C ILE A 22 -31.64 13.11 -7.51
N VAL A 23 -31.44 11.82 -7.75
CA VAL A 23 -31.49 11.23 -9.09
C VAL A 23 -32.89 11.37 -9.69
N ALA A 24 -33.94 11.16 -8.89
CA ALA A 24 -35.32 11.35 -9.34
C ALA A 24 -35.63 12.82 -9.71
N LEU A 25 -35.08 13.80 -8.98
CA LEU A 25 -35.17 15.22 -9.34
C LEU A 25 -34.48 15.52 -10.68
N PHE A 26 -33.30 14.93 -10.92
CA PHE A 26 -32.60 15.05 -12.20
C PHE A 26 -33.34 14.38 -13.37
N LEU A 27 -33.94 13.21 -13.14
CA LEU A 27 -34.68 12.47 -14.17
C LEU A 27 -36.03 13.09 -14.51
N THR A 28 -36.68 13.76 -13.56
CA THR A 28 -38.00 14.39 -13.75
C THR A 28 -37.92 15.82 -14.31
N GLY A 29 -36.73 16.29 -14.70
CA GLY A 29 -36.59 17.52 -15.48
C GLY A 29 -36.60 18.85 -14.70
N GLY A 30 -36.62 18.81 -13.36
CA GLY A 30 -36.42 19.99 -12.51
C GLY A 30 -37.57 21.00 -12.42
N TYR A 31 -37.76 21.56 -11.21
CA TYR A 31 -38.70 22.62 -10.80
C TYR A 31 -40.20 22.38 -11.10
N ASN A 32 -40.99 22.25 -10.02
CA ASN A 32 -42.42 21.83 -9.96
C ASN A 32 -42.73 20.34 -10.02
N SER A 33 -41.73 19.45 -9.86
CA SER A 33 -42.02 18.03 -9.68
C SER A 33 -42.64 17.76 -8.30
N PRO A 34 -43.49 16.72 -8.16
CA PRO A 34 -44.10 16.36 -6.87
C PRO A 34 -43.05 16.02 -5.80
N ILE A 35 -41.87 15.57 -6.23
CA ILE A 35 -40.73 15.27 -5.36
C ILE A 35 -40.17 16.55 -4.73
N GLN A 36 -40.10 17.64 -5.49
CA GLN A 36 -39.62 18.91 -4.97
C GLN A 36 -40.60 19.53 -3.96
N GLN A 37 -41.89 19.46 -4.25
CA GLN A 37 -42.91 19.88 -3.29
C GLN A 37 -42.85 19.10 -1.98
N PHE A 38 -42.47 17.81 -2.03
CA PHE A 38 -42.24 17.02 -0.83
C PHE A 38 -41.00 17.49 -0.06
N TYR A 39 -39.92 17.85 -0.75
CA TYR A 39 -38.69 18.34 -0.14
C TYR A 39 -38.83 19.71 0.53
N ASP A 40 -39.64 20.59 -0.07
CA ASP A 40 -39.88 21.94 0.42
C ASP A 40 -40.94 21.99 1.54
N ARG A 41 -41.64 20.88 1.80
CA ARG A 41 -42.59 20.81 2.93
C ARG A 41 -41.84 21.00 4.25
N PRO A 42 -42.23 21.95 5.09
CA PRO A 42 -41.66 22.08 6.42
C PRO A 42 -42.19 20.94 7.30
N LEU A 43 -41.33 19.96 7.59
CA LEU A 43 -41.65 18.86 8.50
C LEU A 43 -41.42 19.25 9.98
N ALA A 44 -40.64 20.30 10.22
CA ALA A 44 -40.32 20.89 11.52
C ALA A 44 -40.27 22.43 11.37
N PRO A 45 -40.45 23.21 12.46
CA PRO A 45 -40.42 24.67 12.37
C PRO A 45 -39.09 25.16 11.79
N GLY A 46 -39.14 25.71 10.58
CA GLY A 46 -37.97 26.25 9.87
C GLY A 46 -37.06 25.24 9.17
N LEU A 47 -37.39 23.93 9.15
CA LEU A 47 -36.58 22.93 8.44
C LEU A 47 -37.35 22.26 7.28
N PRO A 48 -36.83 22.35 6.04
CA PRO A 48 -37.41 21.63 4.91
C PRO A 48 -37.20 20.12 5.07
N ALA A 49 -38.18 19.33 4.64
CA ALA A 49 -38.15 17.86 4.69
C ALA A 49 -36.90 17.26 4.06
N GLY A 50 -36.38 17.89 3.00
CA GLY A 50 -35.16 17.47 2.34
C GLY A 50 -33.92 17.47 3.25
N LEU A 51 -33.84 18.45 4.15
CA LEU A 51 -32.73 18.56 5.10
C LEU A 51 -32.83 17.46 6.16
N ILE A 52 -34.04 17.14 6.60
CA ILE A 52 -34.27 16.04 7.55
C ILE A 52 -33.94 14.69 6.91
N LEU A 53 -34.32 14.47 5.66
CA LEU A 53 -34.03 13.22 4.95
C LEU A 53 -32.53 13.03 4.71
N THR A 54 -31.81 14.09 4.34
CA THR A 54 -30.36 14.03 4.18
C THR A 54 -29.65 13.79 5.50
N LEU A 55 -30.09 14.43 6.59
CA LEU A 55 -29.55 14.20 7.93
C LEU A 55 -29.78 12.75 8.40
N ALA A 56 -30.98 12.22 8.18
CA ALA A 56 -31.33 10.84 8.51
C ALA A 56 -30.52 9.83 7.67
N GLY A 57 -30.42 10.06 6.36
CA GLY A 57 -29.61 9.20 5.48
C GLY A 57 -28.12 9.23 5.83
N ALA A 58 -27.58 10.40 6.16
CA ALA A 58 -26.20 10.55 6.63
C ALA A 58 -25.96 9.80 7.95
N ALA A 59 -26.89 9.88 8.91
CA ALA A 59 -26.82 9.15 10.17
C ALA A 59 -26.82 7.63 9.95
N ILE A 60 -27.72 7.11 9.09
CA ILE A 60 -27.79 5.68 8.75
C ILE A 60 -26.48 5.22 8.08
N THR A 61 -25.93 6.03 7.17
CA THR A 61 -24.67 5.73 6.47
C THR A 61 -23.50 5.69 7.43
N ALA A 62 -23.43 6.65 8.37
CA ALA A 62 -22.40 6.68 9.41
C ALA A 62 -22.48 5.45 10.33
N VAL A 63 -23.68 5.04 10.74
CA VAL A 63 -23.89 3.82 11.53
C VAL A 63 -23.46 2.58 10.75
N GLY A 64 -23.86 2.47 9.47
CA GLY A 64 -23.44 1.38 8.59
C GLY A 64 -21.92 1.28 8.45
N LEU A 65 -21.24 2.41 8.27
CA LEU A 65 -19.78 2.49 8.20
C LEU A 65 -19.11 2.09 9.51
N VAL A 66 -19.63 2.54 10.65
CA VAL A 66 -19.11 2.14 11.98
C VAL A 66 -19.26 0.63 12.20
N LEU A 67 -20.41 0.05 11.87
CA LEU A 67 -20.64 -1.39 11.98
C LEU A 67 -19.74 -2.19 11.02
N PHE A 68 -19.52 -1.68 9.80
CA PHE A 68 -18.61 -2.28 8.83
C PHE A 68 -17.16 -2.29 9.33
N VAL A 69 -16.64 -1.15 9.80
CA VAL A 69 -15.29 -1.04 10.38
C VAL A 69 -15.15 -1.95 11.59
N ARG A 70 -16.16 -1.99 12.47
CA ARG A 70 -16.16 -2.86 13.65
C ARG A 70 -16.21 -4.35 13.26
N GLY A 71 -16.97 -4.71 12.23
CA GLY A 71 -17.03 -6.08 11.69
C GLY A 71 -15.70 -6.53 11.09
N MET A 72 -15.02 -5.66 10.31
CA MET A 72 -13.70 -5.97 9.75
C MET A 72 -12.63 -6.16 10.83
N ARG A 73 -12.67 -5.37 11.91
CA ARG A 73 -11.76 -5.54 13.04
C ARG A 73 -11.96 -6.87 13.79
N THR A 74 -13.17 -7.44 13.76
CA THR A 74 -13.45 -8.74 14.39
C THR A 74 -13.14 -9.96 13.51
N LEU A 75 -13.07 -9.78 12.18
CA LEU A 75 -12.63 -10.83 11.25
C LEU A 75 -11.11 -10.83 11.02
N SER A 76 -10.38 -9.93 11.67
CA SER A 76 -8.93 -10.05 11.80
C SER A 76 -8.63 -10.99 12.98
N PRO A 77 -8.20 -12.25 12.73
CA PRO A 77 -7.47 -13.01 13.76
C PRO A 77 -6.16 -12.30 14.16
N TYR A 78 -5.75 -11.25 13.44
CA TYR A 78 -4.69 -10.33 13.82
C TYR A 78 -5.24 -8.98 14.26
N SER A 79 -5.85 -8.95 15.44
CA SER A 79 -5.97 -7.69 16.17
C SER A 79 -4.57 -7.34 16.72
N SER A 80 -3.81 -6.55 15.96
CA SER A 80 -2.71 -5.79 16.54
C SER A 80 -3.30 -4.71 17.44
N PRO A 81 -2.87 -4.56 18.70
CA PRO A 81 -3.38 -3.57 19.61
C PRO A 81 -2.66 -2.24 19.34
N LEU A 82 -3.01 -1.54 18.25
CA LEU A 82 -2.71 -0.12 18.16
C LEU A 82 -3.91 0.67 18.69
N GLY A 83 -4.05 0.66 20.02
CA GLY A 83 -4.61 1.81 20.69
C GLY A 83 -3.72 3.04 20.44
N PRO A 84 -4.25 4.27 20.60
CA PRO A 84 -3.39 5.45 20.58
C PRO A 84 -2.24 5.22 21.57
N PRO A 85 -1.00 5.64 21.25
CA PRO A 85 0.12 5.42 22.14
C PRO A 85 -0.24 6.05 23.48
N ARG A 86 -0.44 5.20 24.50
CA ARG A 86 -0.35 5.68 25.87
C ARG A 86 1.09 6.12 25.99
N ILE A 87 1.29 7.43 26.05
CA ILE A 87 2.55 8.02 26.47
C ILE A 87 2.76 7.48 27.89
N SER A 88 3.49 6.37 27.98
CA SER A 88 4.02 5.87 29.22
C SER A 88 4.92 7.00 29.70
N ARG A 89 4.56 7.63 30.83
CA ARG A 89 5.44 8.58 31.49
C ARG A 89 6.74 7.83 31.71
N ARG A 90 7.75 8.22 30.93
CA ARG A 90 9.13 7.80 31.09
C ARG A 90 9.46 8.05 32.56
N SER A 91 9.60 6.98 33.33
CA SER A 91 10.18 7.06 34.66
C SER A 91 11.53 7.73 34.47
N GLU A 92 11.72 8.91 35.06
CA GLU A 92 13.03 9.54 35.15
C GLU A 92 13.93 8.54 35.88
N LYS A 93 14.79 7.86 35.11
CA LYS A 93 15.87 7.06 35.70
C LYS A 93 16.81 8.03 36.41
N SER A 94 17.31 7.62 37.57
CA SER A 94 18.27 8.42 38.32
C SER A 94 19.56 8.57 37.50
N PRO A 95 20.35 9.65 37.70
CA PRO A 95 21.62 9.84 37.01
C PRO A 95 22.61 8.67 37.22
N GLU A 96 22.53 7.97 38.34
CA GLU A 96 23.39 6.79 38.62
C GLU A 96 23.08 5.60 37.69
N GLU A 97 21.80 5.34 37.39
CA GLU A 97 21.42 4.26 36.45
C GLU A 97 21.82 4.60 35.01
N GLN A 98 21.94 5.88 34.66
CA GLN A 98 22.38 6.30 33.32
C GLN A 98 23.87 6.05 33.12
N GLU A 99 24.71 6.36 34.12
CA GLU A 99 26.16 6.08 34.06
C GLU A 99 26.48 4.58 34.01
N GLU A 100 25.65 3.74 34.63
CA GLU A 100 25.85 2.30 34.61
C GLU A 100 25.54 1.70 33.23
N ILE A 101 24.48 2.18 32.57
CA ILE A 101 24.15 1.78 31.20
C ILE A 101 25.22 2.25 30.19
N GLU A 102 25.73 3.47 30.35
CA GLU A 102 26.80 3.97 29.48
C GLU A 102 28.09 3.16 29.64
N ARG A 103 28.45 2.79 30.88
CA ARG A 103 29.57 1.88 31.15
C ARG A 103 29.38 0.52 30.51
N GLU A 104 28.19 -0.06 30.63
CA GLU A 104 27.87 -1.36 30.03
C GLU A 104 27.99 -1.32 28.50
N ILE A 105 27.43 -0.30 27.83
CA ILE A 105 27.53 -0.14 26.36
C ILE A 105 28.99 0.03 25.91
N SER A 106 29.78 0.83 26.63
CA SER A 106 31.20 1.01 26.29
C SER A 106 32.01 -0.28 26.41
N SER A 107 31.70 -1.13 27.40
CA SER A 107 32.35 -2.44 27.55
C SER A 107 32.06 -3.39 26.37
N PHE A 108 30.86 -3.36 25.79
CA PHE A 108 30.51 -4.19 24.64
C PHE A 108 31.17 -3.76 23.33
N LEU A 109 31.55 -2.49 23.20
CA LEU A 109 32.16 -1.95 21.99
C LEU A 109 33.67 -2.21 21.89
N ASP A 110 34.35 -2.35 23.03
CA ASP A 110 35.79 -2.64 23.06
C ASP A 110 36.09 -4.13 22.79
N ASP A 111 35.23 -5.06 23.24
CA ASP A 111 35.43 -6.51 23.05
C ASP A 111 35.07 -7.03 21.65
N ASN A 112 34.34 -6.25 20.84
CA ASN A 112 33.90 -6.65 19.50
C ASN A 112 34.34 -5.66 18.42
N ARG A 113 35.65 -5.48 18.23
CA ARG A 113 36.16 -5.03 16.92
C ARG A 113 36.23 -6.25 15.98
N PRO A 114 35.27 -6.46 15.06
CA PRO A 114 35.45 -7.48 14.04
C PRO A 114 36.60 -7.04 13.11
N THR A 115 37.74 -7.71 13.24
CA THR A 115 38.78 -7.70 12.21
C THR A 115 38.18 -8.32 10.96
N MET A 116 37.66 -7.50 10.05
CA MET A 116 37.32 -7.96 8.70
C MET A 116 38.62 -8.29 7.96
N GLU A 117 39.04 -9.56 8.01
CA GLU A 117 39.97 -10.09 7.02
C GLU A 117 39.23 -10.20 5.69
N ILE A 118 39.48 -9.25 4.80
CA ILE A 118 39.03 -9.30 3.41
C ILE A 118 39.80 -10.43 2.71
N ARG A 119 39.23 -11.63 2.70
CA ARG A 119 39.70 -12.72 1.84
C ARG A 119 39.29 -12.42 0.40
N THR A 120 40.17 -11.76 -0.35
CA THR A 120 40.07 -11.65 -1.81
C THR A 120 40.23 -13.04 -2.44
N MET A 121 39.12 -13.72 -2.71
CA MET A 121 39.14 -14.88 -3.60
C MET A 121 39.21 -14.39 -5.05
N SER A 122 40.35 -14.64 -5.68
CA SER A 122 40.60 -14.41 -7.11
C SER A 122 39.93 -15.53 -7.95
N PRO A 123 39.04 -15.24 -8.91
CA PRO A 123 38.41 -16.29 -9.73
C PRO A 123 39.36 -16.80 -10.82
N ARG A 124 39.62 -18.11 -10.81
CA ARG A 124 40.39 -18.83 -11.85
C ARG A 124 39.48 -19.10 -13.07
N PRO A 125 39.96 -18.89 -14.31
CA PRO A 125 39.14 -19.06 -15.51
C PRO A 125 38.96 -20.54 -15.86
N ARG A 126 37.73 -20.96 -16.20
CA ARG A 126 37.43 -22.26 -16.81
C ARG A 126 37.02 -22.06 -18.26
N GLN A 127 37.78 -22.67 -19.17
CA GLN A 127 37.55 -22.68 -20.61
C GLN A 127 36.43 -23.66 -21.01
N GLN A 128 35.54 -23.15 -21.86
CA GLN A 128 34.91 -23.72 -23.07
C GLN A 128 34.47 -25.18 -23.15
N SER A 129 33.22 -25.36 -23.59
CA SER A 129 32.91 -26.20 -24.76
C SER A 129 31.69 -25.65 -25.53
N VAL A 130 31.74 -25.86 -26.84
CA VAL A 130 30.95 -25.24 -27.93
C VAL A 130 29.84 -26.18 -28.39
N GLY A 131 28.71 -25.63 -28.84
CA GLY A 131 27.69 -26.35 -29.62
C GLY A 131 26.57 -25.44 -30.16
N GLN A 132 26.62 -25.18 -31.47
CA GLN A 132 25.72 -24.43 -32.36
C GLN A 132 24.30 -25.05 -32.45
N GLN A 133 23.19 -24.49 -32.96
CA GLN A 133 22.80 -23.30 -33.74
C GLN A 133 21.24 -23.33 -33.80
N ALA A 134 20.55 -22.18 -33.84
CA ALA A 134 19.37 -21.93 -34.70
C ALA A 134 18.79 -20.52 -34.48
N VAL A 135 19.15 -19.65 -35.43
CA VAL A 135 18.48 -18.43 -35.92
C VAL A 135 16.99 -18.26 -35.58
N VAL A 136 16.65 -17.13 -34.95
CA VAL A 136 15.59 -16.21 -35.42
C VAL A 136 16.03 -14.77 -35.12
N ALA A 137 16.19 -13.98 -36.17
CA ALA A 137 16.46 -12.56 -36.09
C ALA A 137 15.25 -11.82 -35.51
N LYS A 138 15.43 -11.11 -34.39
CA LYS A 138 14.52 -10.04 -33.99
C LYS A 138 15.31 -8.91 -33.30
N SER A 139 15.35 -7.79 -34.02
CA SER A 139 15.55 -6.41 -33.57
C SER A 139 16.39 -6.21 -32.31
N LYS A 140 17.66 -5.83 -32.52
CA LYS A 140 18.54 -5.22 -31.51
C LYS A 140 17.96 -3.86 -31.13
N THR A 141 16.95 -3.88 -30.26
CA THR A 141 16.65 -2.71 -29.42
C THR A 141 17.71 -2.75 -28.34
N THR A 142 18.59 -1.75 -28.31
CA THR A 142 19.60 -1.59 -27.27
C THR A 142 18.87 -1.45 -25.95
N GLU A 143 18.62 -2.56 -25.26
CA GLU A 143 18.05 -2.55 -23.92
C GLU A 143 19.02 -1.77 -23.04
N PRO A 144 18.57 -0.70 -22.36
CA PRO A 144 19.45 0.01 -21.45
C PRO A 144 19.89 -0.98 -20.37
N LYS A 145 21.19 -1.09 -20.15
CA LYS A 145 21.74 -2.02 -19.17
C LYS A 145 21.51 -1.43 -17.78
N LEU A 146 20.47 -1.88 -17.07
CA LEU A 146 20.22 -1.48 -15.68
C LEU A 146 21.18 -2.23 -14.74
N ILE A 147 21.90 -1.49 -13.89
CA ILE A 147 22.65 -2.04 -12.76
C ILE A 147 21.81 -1.89 -11.49
N VAL A 148 21.80 -2.94 -10.68
CA VAL A 148 21.16 -2.93 -9.36
C VAL A 148 22.13 -2.35 -8.33
N VAL A 149 21.77 -1.21 -7.73
CA VAL A 149 22.54 -0.58 -6.64
C VAL A 149 22.18 -1.24 -5.32
N THR A 150 20.87 -1.33 -5.03
CA THR A 150 20.34 -2.00 -3.85
C THR A 150 19.25 -2.98 -4.25
N ARG A 151 19.21 -4.12 -3.55
CA ARG A 151 18.22 -5.19 -3.78
C ARG A 151 17.17 -5.17 -2.69
N GLY A 152 15.93 -5.02 -3.11
CA GLY A 152 14.77 -5.36 -2.29
C GLY A 152 14.72 -6.85 -2.01
N VAL A 153 14.35 -7.21 -0.79
CA VAL A 153 14.16 -8.60 -0.36
C VAL A 153 12.70 -9.04 -0.44
N ASP A 154 11.77 -8.09 -0.46
CA ASP A 154 10.33 -8.33 -0.47
C ASP A 154 9.60 -7.43 -1.47
N MET A 155 8.33 -7.75 -1.75
CA MET A 155 7.40 -6.94 -2.54
C MET A 155 6.24 -6.44 -1.68
N VAL A 156 5.84 -5.18 -1.83
CA VAL A 156 4.70 -4.60 -1.10
C VAL A 156 3.48 -4.47 -1.99
N CYS A 157 2.35 -4.98 -1.52
CA CYS A 157 1.08 -4.90 -2.25
C CYS A 157 0.51 -3.47 -2.24
N LYS A 158 0.21 -2.93 -3.44
CA LYS A 158 -0.40 -1.60 -3.59
C LYS A 158 -1.82 -1.50 -3.04
N SER A 159 -2.54 -2.62 -2.95
CA SER A 159 -3.95 -2.63 -2.54
C SER A 159 -4.15 -2.72 -1.02
N CYS A 160 -3.26 -3.44 -0.31
CA CYS A 160 -3.44 -3.70 1.12
C CYS A 160 -2.17 -3.50 1.98
N GLY A 161 -1.02 -3.21 1.37
CA GLY A 161 0.25 -3.03 2.09
C GLY A 161 0.93 -4.31 2.58
N ALA A 162 0.37 -5.49 2.32
CA ALA A 162 1.00 -6.75 2.72
C ALA A 162 2.34 -7.00 2.01
N VAL A 163 3.28 -7.59 2.75
CA VAL A 163 4.60 -8.00 2.27
C VAL A 163 4.50 -9.39 1.62
N ASN A 164 5.07 -9.53 0.43
CA ASN A 164 5.02 -10.74 -0.39
C ASN A 164 6.44 -11.10 -0.86
N PRO A 165 6.75 -12.38 -1.11
CA PRO A 165 8.08 -12.77 -1.59
C PRO A 165 8.32 -12.26 -3.03
N ILE A 166 9.60 -12.04 -3.35
CA ILE A 166 10.04 -11.60 -4.69
C ILE A 166 9.52 -12.55 -5.77
N GLY A 167 9.01 -11.99 -6.86
CA GLY A 167 8.46 -12.74 -8.00
C GLY A 167 6.99 -13.12 -7.85
N SER A 168 6.34 -12.80 -6.73
CA SER A 168 4.91 -12.99 -6.58
C SER A 168 4.13 -12.15 -7.60
N LYS A 169 3.08 -12.73 -8.19
CA LYS A 169 2.14 -12.02 -9.07
C LYS A 169 0.85 -11.64 -8.35
N ILE A 170 0.50 -12.39 -7.31
CA ILE A 170 -0.75 -12.25 -6.55
C ILE A 170 -0.39 -12.05 -5.07
N CYS A 171 -1.09 -11.14 -4.41
CA CYS A 171 -0.92 -10.87 -2.99
C CYS A 171 -1.49 -12.01 -2.14
N SER A 172 -0.68 -12.54 -1.23
CA SER A 172 -1.05 -13.60 -0.29
C SER A 172 -2.15 -13.21 0.71
N ALA A 173 -2.29 -11.92 1.02
CA ALA A 173 -3.24 -11.44 2.02
C ALA A 173 -4.60 -11.03 1.43
N CYS A 174 -4.61 -10.29 0.31
CA CYS A 174 -5.84 -9.73 -0.27
C CYS A 174 -6.18 -10.29 -1.65
N SER A 175 -5.40 -11.23 -2.18
CA SER A 175 -5.57 -11.83 -3.51
C SER A 175 -5.52 -10.86 -4.70
N ALA A 176 -5.19 -9.58 -4.49
CA ALA A 176 -5.01 -8.63 -5.57
C ALA A 176 -3.74 -8.93 -6.38
N GLU A 177 -3.77 -8.67 -7.69
CA GLU A 177 -2.56 -8.70 -8.53
C GLU A 177 -1.56 -7.65 -8.04
N LEU A 178 -0.29 -8.03 -7.89
CA LEU A 178 0.77 -7.11 -7.48
C LEU A 178 1.17 -6.16 -8.62
N PHE A 179 1.15 -6.65 -9.86
CA PHE A 179 1.37 -5.86 -11.06
C PHE A 179 0.82 -6.57 -12.29
N LYS A 180 0.61 -5.81 -13.36
CA LYS A 180 0.30 -6.34 -14.69
C LYS A 180 1.58 -6.35 -15.54
N PRO A 181 1.99 -7.50 -16.10
CA PRO A 181 3.13 -7.55 -17.01
C PRO A 181 2.84 -6.71 -18.25
N ASP A 182 3.74 -5.80 -18.60
CA ASP A 182 3.67 -5.03 -19.85
C ASP A 182 4.92 -5.37 -20.68
N PRO A 183 4.77 -5.94 -21.89
CA PRO A 183 5.91 -6.29 -22.74
C PRO A 183 6.68 -5.08 -23.29
N LYS A 184 6.13 -3.87 -23.18
CA LYS A 184 6.77 -2.63 -23.65
C LYS A 184 7.50 -1.88 -22.54
N ALA A 185 7.22 -2.19 -21.28
CA ALA A 185 7.81 -1.50 -20.14
C ALA A 185 9.17 -2.11 -19.76
N THR A 186 10.11 -1.25 -19.36
CA THR A 186 11.37 -1.68 -18.73
C THR A 186 11.05 -2.48 -17.47
N VAL A 187 11.56 -3.71 -17.35
CA VAL A 187 11.27 -4.57 -16.20
C VAL A 187 12.32 -4.43 -15.10
N CYS A 188 11.87 -4.54 -13.84
CA CYS A 188 12.76 -4.57 -12.70
C CYS A 188 13.54 -5.90 -12.70
N PRO A 189 14.89 -5.88 -12.68
CA PRO A 189 15.69 -7.11 -12.69
C PRO A 189 15.60 -7.90 -11.38
N VAL A 190 15.08 -7.31 -10.31
CA VAL A 190 14.94 -7.97 -9.00
C VAL A 190 13.60 -8.69 -8.87
N CYS A 191 12.48 -8.01 -9.18
CA CYS A 191 11.14 -8.57 -8.96
C CYS A 191 10.31 -8.80 -10.23
N GLY A 192 10.81 -8.42 -11.40
CA GLY A 192 10.13 -8.59 -12.68
C GLY A 192 8.95 -7.63 -12.92
N ALA A 193 8.66 -6.73 -11.98
CA ALA A 193 7.59 -5.75 -12.16
C ALA A 193 7.98 -4.66 -13.18
N PRO A 194 7.02 -4.10 -13.93
CA PRO A 194 7.29 -2.96 -14.80
C PRO A 194 7.76 -1.77 -13.96
N LEU A 195 8.86 -1.16 -14.40
CA LEU A 195 9.41 0.06 -13.82
C LEU A 195 8.66 1.27 -14.36
N ASP A 196 8.49 2.25 -13.48
CA ASP A 196 7.97 3.56 -13.83
C ASP A 196 9.16 4.54 -13.82
N GLU A 197 9.60 4.96 -15.00
CA GLU A 197 10.76 5.83 -15.17
C GLU A 197 10.55 7.23 -14.57
N SER A 198 9.31 7.60 -14.21
CA SER A 198 9.02 8.85 -13.49
C SER A 198 9.48 8.81 -12.03
N TYR A 199 9.63 7.62 -11.43
CA TYR A 199 9.98 7.48 -10.03
C TYR A 199 11.49 7.38 -9.83
N LYS A 200 12.12 8.55 -9.77
CA LYS A 200 13.57 8.70 -9.55
C LYS A 200 13.86 9.32 -8.19
N ILE A 201 14.92 8.85 -7.53
CA ILE A 201 15.50 9.44 -6.33
C ILE A 201 16.93 9.83 -6.69
N GLY A 202 17.14 11.13 -6.94
CA GLY A 202 18.37 11.62 -7.57
C GLY A 202 18.53 11.06 -8.98
N GLU A 203 19.63 10.35 -9.24
CA GLU A 203 19.92 9.68 -10.51
C GLU A 203 19.41 8.23 -10.56
N ASN A 204 18.96 7.69 -9.43
CA ASN A 204 18.52 6.29 -9.32
C ASN A 204 17.04 6.16 -9.64
N ILE A 205 16.67 5.11 -10.38
CA ILE A 205 15.28 4.66 -10.49
C ILE A 205 14.99 3.72 -9.33
N VAL A 206 13.80 3.86 -8.74
CA VAL A 206 13.38 2.97 -7.66
C VAL A 206 12.15 2.16 -8.07
N CYS A 207 12.22 0.84 -7.89
CA CYS A 207 11.05 0.00 -8.13
C CYS A 207 10.00 0.26 -7.03
N ARG A 208 8.79 0.68 -7.40
CA ARG A 208 7.68 0.93 -6.44
C ARG A 208 7.10 -0.31 -5.76
N LEU A 209 7.55 -1.52 -6.15
CA LEU A 209 7.05 -2.78 -5.62
C LEU A 209 8.02 -3.44 -4.66
N CYS A 210 9.29 -3.57 -5.06
CA CYS A 210 10.33 -4.17 -4.21
C CYS A 210 11.32 -3.16 -3.62
N PHE A 211 11.17 -1.86 -3.91
CA PHE A 211 12.06 -0.80 -3.42
C PHE A 211 13.55 -1.00 -3.78
N SER A 212 13.83 -1.75 -4.84
CA SER A 212 15.21 -1.86 -5.38
C SER A 212 15.60 -0.58 -6.09
N GLU A 213 16.81 -0.08 -5.81
CA GLU A 213 17.40 1.05 -6.52
C GLU A 213 18.24 0.58 -7.71
N LEU A 214 18.05 1.24 -8.84
CA LEU A 214 18.60 0.88 -10.13
C LEU A 214 19.24 2.11 -10.79
N LYS A 215 20.37 1.91 -11.47
CA LYS A 215 21.02 2.94 -12.29
C LYS A 215 21.07 2.49 -13.74
N TYR A 216 20.81 3.40 -14.66
CA TYR A 216 21.14 3.16 -16.07
C TYR A 216 22.65 3.19 -16.26
N VAL A 217 23.16 2.24 -17.04
CA VAL A 217 24.50 2.33 -17.59
C VAL A 217 24.37 2.86 -18.99
N GLU A 218 24.90 4.05 -19.22
CA GLU A 218 25.11 4.55 -20.57
C GLU A 218 26.14 3.63 -21.24
N THR A 219 25.70 2.82 -22.20
CA THR A 219 26.61 2.12 -23.10
C THR A 219 27.09 3.13 -24.13
N GLY A 220 28.28 3.69 -23.89
CA GLY A 220 29.02 4.47 -24.89
C GLY A 220 29.49 3.63 -26.08
#